data_AF-A0A932WTQ6-F1
#
_entry.id   AF-A0A932WTQ6-F1
#
_cell.length_a   1.000
_cell.length_b   1.000
_cell.length_c   1.000
_cell.angle_alpha   90.00
_cell.angle_beta   90.00
_cell.angle_gamma   90.00
#
_symmetry.space_group_name_H-M   'P 1'
#
loop_
_entity.id
_entity.type
_entity.pdbx_description
1 polymer ?
#
loop_
_entity_poly.entity_id
_entity_poly.type
_entity_poly.pdbx_seq_one_letter_code
_entity_poly.pdbx_strand_id
1 'polypeptide(L)'
;MTPDCCKLICRAACILFCAAICAGCSAEQNKAAKDRYVPPADLARRAVEEVLVDWREGRLPAPINRMAVGIQVVDKQRNKGQTLADFEILGEAPSEAARCFAVRIRLKGPDTEEKVRFVVIGIDPLWVFRQEDYELISQWACGKPEEEAAGAVAENPPPGEQPAAQVEQPGVAEETGPRQIE
;
A
#
# COMPACT_ATOMS: atom_id res chain seq x y z
N MET A 1 -15.57 -48.19 62.54
CA MET A 1 -16.41 -48.23 61.32
C MET A 1 -17.23 -46.94 61.31
N THR A 2 -16.71 -45.91 60.66
CA THR A 2 -17.36 -44.60 60.44
C THR A 2 -16.84 -44.06 59.10
N PRO A 3 -17.71 -43.83 58.09
CA PRO A 3 -17.31 -43.34 56.78
C PRO A 3 -17.76 -41.89 56.57
N ASP A 4 -16.90 -40.90 56.77
CA ASP A 4 -17.21 -39.48 56.47
C ASP A 4 -15.99 -38.71 55.93
N CYS A 5 -15.33 -39.23 54.89
CA CYS A 5 -14.30 -38.49 54.14
C CYS A 5 -14.70 -38.16 52.68
N CYS A 6 -15.88 -38.57 52.21
CA CYS A 6 -16.15 -38.67 50.78
C CYS A 6 -17.14 -37.64 50.20
N LYS A 7 -17.26 -36.43 50.77
CA LYS A 7 -18.18 -35.42 50.22
C LYS A 7 -17.66 -34.00 50.08
N LEU A 8 -16.47 -33.66 50.57
CA LEU A 8 -15.97 -32.27 50.47
C LEU A 8 -15.02 -31.98 49.31
N ILE A 9 -14.57 -33.00 48.57
CA ILE A 9 -13.56 -32.81 47.51
C ILE A 9 -14.21 -32.57 46.12
N CYS A 10 -15.50 -32.88 45.95
CA CYS A 10 -16.16 -32.85 44.63
C CYS A 10 -16.71 -31.49 44.14
N ARG A 11 -16.59 -30.39 44.89
CA ARG A 11 -17.17 -29.10 44.46
C ARG A 11 -16.17 -27.98 44.15
N ALA A 12 -14.90 -28.12 44.50
CA ALA A 12 -13.88 -27.10 44.22
C ALA A 12 -13.07 -27.37 42.93
N ALA A 13 -13.18 -28.56 42.33
CA ALA A 13 -12.40 -28.93 41.16
C ALA A 13 -13.00 -28.46 39.81
N CYS A 14 -14.27 -28.06 39.77
CA CYS A 14 -14.93 -27.69 38.50
C CYS A 14 -14.89 -26.20 38.15
N ILE A 15 -14.43 -25.30 39.03
CA ILE A 15 -14.41 -23.86 38.74
C ILE A 15 -13.03 -23.39 38.22
N LEU A 16 -11.95 -24.15 38.49
CA LEU A 16 -10.60 -23.76 38.08
C LEU A 16 -10.17 -24.27 36.68
N PHE A 17 -11.01 -25.02 35.98
CA PHE A 17 -10.67 -25.58 34.65
C PHE A 17 -11.29 -24.82 33.46
N CYS A 18 -12.29 -23.94 33.70
CA CYS A 18 -12.99 -23.24 32.61
C CYS A 18 -12.36 -21.90 32.17
N ALA A 19 -11.39 -21.37 32.92
CA ALA A 19 -10.81 -20.05 32.60
C ALA A 19 -9.59 -20.09 31.64
N ALA A 20 -9.11 -21.29 31.28
CA ALA A 20 -7.88 -21.45 30.48
C ALA A 20 -8.12 -21.63 28.96
N ILE A 21 -9.36 -21.57 28.47
CA ILE A 21 -9.70 -21.94 27.08
C ILE A 21 -9.93 -20.70 26.17
N CYS A 22 -9.97 -19.48 26.71
CA CYS A 22 -10.30 -18.28 25.92
C CYS A 22 -9.09 -17.46 25.41
N ALA A 23 -7.86 -17.95 25.57
CA ALA A 23 -6.65 -17.20 25.19
C ALA A 23 -5.86 -17.82 24.01
N GLY A 24 -6.53 -18.60 23.16
CA GLY A 24 -5.90 -19.25 22.01
C GLY A 24 -6.63 -18.94 20.70
N CYS A 25 -5.87 -18.58 19.67
CA CYS A 25 -6.26 -18.49 18.25
C CYS A 25 -6.88 -17.17 17.76
N SER A 26 -6.07 -16.12 17.65
CA SER A 26 -6.31 -15.05 16.65
C SER A 26 -5.03 -14.40 16.10
N ALA A 27 -3.87 -14.61 16.74
CA ALA A 27 -2.59 -14.08 16.24
C ALA A 27 -2.00 -14.90 15.09
N GLU A 28 -2.18 -16.23 15.09
CA GLU A 28 -1.51 -17.12 14.12
C GLU A 28 -2.18 -17.12 12.72
N GLN A 29 -3.51 -16.96 12.68
CA GLN A 29 -4.25 -16.81 11.41
C GLN A 29 -3.91 -15.50 10.68
N ASN A 30 -3.62 -14.42 11.42
CA ASN A 30 -3.22 -13.15 10.82
C ASN A 30 -1.82 -13.20 10.21
N LYS A 31 -0.89 -13.99 10.77
CA LYS A 31 0.46 -14.15 10.21
C LYS A 31 0.43 -14.98 8.91
N ALA A 32 -0.31 -16.09 8.92
CA ALA A 32 -0.46 -16.94 7.74
C ALA A 32 -1.19 -16.25 6.57
N ALA A 33 -2.12 -15.33 6.85
CA ALA A 33 -2.78 -14.52 5.82
C ALA A 33 -1.85 -13.46 5.21
N LYS A 34 -0.99 -12.83 6.02
CA LYS A 34 0.01 -11.86 5.55
C LYS A 34 1.10 -12.50 4.70
N ASP A 35 1.56 -13.69 5.08
CA ASP A 35 2.62 -14.40 4.35
C ASP A 35 2.17 -14.94 2.98
N ARG A 36 0.85 -15.00 2.71
CA ARG A 36 0.31 -15.59 1.46
C ARG A 36 0.74 -14.85 0.19
N TYR A 37 1.02 -13.55 0.28
CA TYR A 37 1.37 -12.71 -0.87
C TYR A 37 2.83 -12.25 -0.85
N VAL A 38 3.65 -12.85 0.01
CA VAL A 38 5.08 -12.57 0.10
C VAL A 38 5.83 -13.56 -0.80
N PRO A 39 6.44 -13.10 -1.91
CA PRO A 39 7.14 -13.99 -2.82
C PRO A 39 8.40 -14.60 -2.15
N PRO A 40 8.89 -15.75 -2.67
CA PRO A 40 10.20 -16.29 -2.31
C PRO A 40 11.31 -15.26 -2.56
N ALA A 41 12.30 -15.20 -1.68
CA ALA A 41 13.35 -14.17 -1.72
C ALA A 41 14.12 -14.13 -3.05
N ASP A 42 14.52 -15.28 -3.58
CA ASP A 42 15.24 -15.37 -4.85
C ASP A 42 14.40 -14.86 -6.03
N LEU A 43 13.13 -15.22 -6.06
CA LEU A 43 12.20 -14.77 -7.10
C LEU A 43 12.02 -13.25 -7.04
N ALA A 44 11.83 -12.71 -5.84
CA ALA A 44 11.67 -11.27 -5.62
C ALA A 44 12.93 -10.48 -6.01
N ARG A 45 14.11 -11.00 -5.64
CA ARG A 45 15.40 -10.39 -6.01
C ARG A 45 15.59 -10.36 -7.52
N ARG A 46 15.28 -11.46 -8.22
CA ARG A 46 15.35 -11.53 -9.69
C ARG A 46 14.37 -10.57 -10.36
N ALA A 47 13.17 -10.41 -9.81
CA ALA A 47 12.23 -9.43 -10.33
C ALA A 47 12.78 -7.99 -10.24
N VAL A 48 13.39 -7.60 -9.11
CA VAL A 48 14.06 -6.30 -8.97
C VAL A 48 15.22 -6.16 -9.95
N GLU A 49 16.02 -7.21 -10.15
CA GLU A 49 17.11 -7.21 -11.11
C GLU A 49 16.62 -6.96 -12.55
N GLU A 50 15.57 -7.66 -13.00
CA GLU A 50 14.98 -7.44 -14.33
C GLU A 50 14.48 -6.01 -14.53
N VAL A 51 13.84 -5.43 -13.51
CA VAL A 51 13.38 -4.03 -13.54
C VAL A 51 14.55 -3.06 -13.67
N LEU A 52 15.63 -3.27 -12.92
CA LEU A 52 16.81 -2.42 -12.96
C LEU A 52 17.59 -2.59 -14.28
N VAL A 53 17.64 -3.79 -14.84
CA VAL A 53 18.21 -4.04 -16.18
C VAL A 53 17.41 -3.28 -17.25
N ASP A 54 16.08 -3.34 -17.23
CA ASP A 54 15.22 -2.59 -18.15
C ASP A 54 15.44 -1.08 -18.04
N TRP A 55 15.57 -0.57 -16.82
CA TRP A 55 15.89 0.84 -16.60
C TRP A 55 17.28 1.20 -17.14
N ARG A 56 18.30 0.39 -16.89
CA ARG A 56 19.66 0.61 -17.41
C ARG A 56 19.71 0.64 -18.94
N GLU A 57 18.90 -0.19 -19.58
CA GLU A 57 18.75 -0.23 -21.04
C GLU A 57 17.84 0.88 -21.58
N GLY A 58 17.33 1.77 -20.72
CA GLY A 58 16.55 2.94 -21.10
C GLY A 58 15.09 2.63 -21.45
N ARG A 59 14.62 1.40 -21.22
CA ARG A 59 13.19 1.04 -21.41
C ARG A 59 12.32 1.79 -20.41
N LEU A 60 11.12 2.18 -20.81
CA LEU A 60 10.14 2.80 -19.91
C LEU A 60 9.58 1.76 -18.92
N PRO A 61 9.10 2.17 -17.73
CA PRO A 61 8.38 1.28 -16.83
C PRO A 61 7.17 0.67 -17.54
N ALA A 62 7.21 -0.63 -17.78
CA ALA A 62 6.17 -1.40 -18.45
C ALA A 62 6.16 -2.84 -17.90
N PRO A 63 5.06 -3.59 -18.10
CA PRO A 63 5.02 -4.98 -17.67
C PRO A 63 6.12 -5.83 -18.33
N ILE A 64 6.82 -6.64 -17.55
CA ILE A 64 7.88 -7.54 -18.02
C ILE A 64 7.36 -8.98 -17.96
N ASN A 65 7.40 -9.68 -19.09
CA ASN A 65 6.89 -11.05 -19.22
C ASN A 65 7.98 -12.05 -19.65
N ARG A 66 9.23 -11.82 -19.23
CA ARG A 66 10.40 -12.66 -19.57
C ARG A 66 10.70 -13.72 -18.50
N MET A 67 10.00 -13.69 -17.37
CA MET A 67 10.08 -14.68 -16.30
C MET A 67 8.83 -15.59 -16.34
N ALA A 68 8.84 -16.66 -15.55
CA ALA A 68 7.69 -17.57 -15.42
C ALA A 68 6.43 -16.90 -14.83
N VAL A 69 6.61 -15.75 -14.17
CA VAL A 69 5.55 -14.87 -13.65
C VAL A 69 5.67 -13.50 -14.29
N GLY A 70 4.56 -12.80 -14.47
CA GLY A 70 4.58 -11.42 -14.94
C GLY A 70 5.15 -10.47 -13.88
N ILE A 71 5.82 -9.40 -14.30
CA ILE A 71 6.26 -8.32 -13.41
C ILE A 71 5.52 -7.04 -13.79
N GLN A 72 4.88 -6.42 -12.80
CA GLN A 72 4.30 -5.07 -12.89
C GLN A 72 5.25 -4.09 -12.21
N VAL A 73 5.69 -3.08 -12.95
CA VAL A 73 6.64 -2.08 -12.48
C VAL A 73 5.90 -0.80 -12.11
N VAL A 74 6.11 -0.32 -10.89
CA VAL A 74 5.57 0.95 -10.40
C VAL A 74 6.72 1.78 -9.85
N ASP A 75 7.21 2.70 -10.68
CA ASP A 75 8.26 3.67 -10.33
C ASP A 75 7.87 5.03 -10.90
N LYS A 76 7.22 5.85 -10.06
CA LYS A 76 6.81 7.22 -10.40
C LYS A 76 7.94 8.22 -10.18
N GLN A 77 8.98 7.83 -9.46
CA GLN A 77 10.12 8.68 -9.14
C GLN A 77 11.10 8.81 -10.33
N ARG A 78 10.98 7.93 -11.33
CA ARG A 78 11.79 7.99 -12.55
C ARG A 78 11.38 9.16 -13.45
N ASN A 79 12.31 10.08 -13.67
CA ASN A 79 12.12 11.21 -14.57
C ASN A 79 12.20 10.77 -16.05
N LYS A 80 11.48 11.48 -16.93
CA LYS A 80 11.59 11.27 -18.39
C LYS A 80 13.02 11.54 -18.85
N GLY A 81 13.59 10.61 -19.62
CA GLY A 81 14.99 10.69 -20.09
C GLY A 81 16.04 10.32 -19.04
N GLN A 82 15.66 10.06 -17.79
CA GLN A 82 16.58 9.59 -16.75
C GLN A 82 16.91 8.12 -17.01
N THR A 83 18.21 7.86 -17.19
CA THR A 83 18.74 6.53 -17.44
C THR A 83 19.61 6.09 -16.27
N LEU A 84 19.55 4.79 -15.97
CA LEU A 84 20.38 4.19 -14.94
C LEU A 84 21.75 3.88 -15.55
N ALA A 85 22.82 4.37 -14.93
CA ALA A 85 24.20 4.07 -15.31
C ALA A 85 24.60 2.68 -14.83
N ASP A 86 24.39 2.44 -13.54
CA ASP A 86 24.75 1.21 -12.87
C ASP A 86 23.89 0.99 -11.62
N PHE A 87 23.86 -0.24 -11.13
CA PHE A 87 23.16 -0.57 -9.89
C PHE A 87 23.81 -1.73 -9.14
N GLU A 88 23.58 -1.75 -7.83
CA GLU A 88 23.99 -2.83 -6.95
C GLU A 88 22.88 -3.11 -5.93
N ILE A 89 22.46 -4.37 -5.85
CA ILE A 89 21.53 -4.82 -4.82
C ILE A 89 22.35 -5.13 -3.56
N LEU A 90 22.21 -4.27 -2.54
CA LEU A 90 22.97 -4.36 -1.29
C LEU A 90 22.47 -5.50 -0.39
N GLY A 91 21.21 -5.90 -0.54
CA GLY A 91 20.61 -7.01 0.20
C GLY A 91 19.13 -6.79 0.50
N GLU A 92 18.56 -7.75 1.23
CA GLU A 92 17.20 -7.64 1.76
C GLU A 92 17.17 -6.63 2.92
N ALA A 93 16.18 -5.76 2.93
CA ALA A 93 15.91 -4.79 3.97
C ALA A 93 14.70 -5.25 4.82
N PRO A 94 14.65 -4.90 6.12
CA PRO A 94 13.54 -5.27 6.98
C PRO A 94 12.23 -4.63 6.51
N SER A 95 11.16 -5.42 6.49
CA SER A 95 9.81 -5.02 6.11
C SER A 95 8.80 -5.96 6.76
N GLU A 96 7.64 -5.42 7.17
CA GLU A 96 6.63 -6.15 7.95
C GLU A 96 5.66 -6.98 7.08
N ALA A 97 5.48 -6.62 5.81
CA ALA A 97 4.39 -7.16 4.98
C ALA A 97 4.80 -7.49 3.53
N ALA A 98 6.06 -7.26 3.17
CA ALA A 98 6.54 -7.40 1.80
C ALA A 98 8.03 -7.72 1.78
N ARG A 99 8.54 -8.27 0.67
CA ARG A 99 10.00 -8.38 0.48
C ARG A 99 10.53 -7.00 0.10
N CYS A 100 11.57 -6.53 0.78
CA CYS A 100 12.18 -5.24 0.48
C CYS A 100 13.66 -5.43 0.17
N PHE A 101 14.18 -4.75 -0.84
CA PHE A 101 15.59 -4.78 -1.20
C PHE A 101 16.18 -3.37 -1.19
N ALA A 102 17.30 -3.21 -0.50
CA ALA A 102 18.10 -1.99 -0.58
C ALA A 102 18.97 -2.06 -1.83
N VAL A 103 18.88 -1.02 -2.67
CA VAL A 103 19.59 -0.93 -3.93
C VAL A 103 20.32 0.39 -4.01
N ARG A 104 21.57 0.33 -4.43
CA ARG A 104 22.39 1.48 -4.78
C ARG A 104 22.26 1.69 -6.27
N ILE A 105 21.83 2.87 -6.69
CA ILE A 105 21.67 3.23 -8.09
C ILE A 105 22.57 4.40 -8.44
N ARG A 106 23.14 4.39 -9.64
CA ARG A 106 23.89 5.51 -10.19
C ARG A 106 23.18 5.99 -11.44
N LEU A 107 22.81 7.27 -11.49
CA LEU A 107 22.03 7.84 -12.57
C LEU A 107 22.93 8.52 -13.61
N LYS A 108 22.50 8.50 -14.88
CA LYS A 108 23.13 9.28 -15.95
C LYS A 108 22.46 10.64 -16.06
N GLY A 109 23.22 11.70 -15.82
CA GLY A 109 22.88 13.10 -16.06
C GLY A 109 21.89 13.70 -15.03
N PRO A 110 22.35 14.38 -13.96
CA PRO A 110 23.71 14.46 -13.40
C PRO A 110 24.21 13.11 -12.86
N ASP A 111 25.52 12.94 -12.73
CA ASP A 111 26.10 11.72 -12.15
C ASP A 111 25.92 11.72 -10.64
N THR A 112 24.80 11.13 -10.20
CA THR A 112 24.39 11.05 -8.80
C THR A 112 24.21 9.61 -8.40
N GLU A 113 24.70 9.27 -7.21
CA GLU A 113 24.49 7.98 -6.57
C GLU A 113 23.41 8.11 -5.48
N GLU A 114 22.42 7.23 -5.53
CA GLU A 114 21.29 7.21 -4.60
C GLU A 114 21.13 5.82 -3.98
N LYS A 115 20.71 5.77 -2.72
CA LYS A 115 20.29 4.52 -2.07
C LYS A 115 18.78 4.52 -2.00
N VAL A 116 18.18 3.52 -2.62
CA VAL A 116 16.74 3.38 -2.77
C VAL A 116 16.30 2.03 -2.26
N ARG A 117 15.01 1.88 -1.98
CA ARG A 117 14.42 0.60 -1.58
C ARG A 117 13.34 0.20 -2.58
N PHE A 118 13.35 -1.07 -2.96
CA PHE A 118 12.31 -1.67 -3.78
C PHE A 118 11.49 -2.64 -2.93
N VAL A 119 10.17 -2.58 -3.09
CA VAL A 119 9.21 -3.45 -2.41
C VAL A 119 8.60 -4.39 -3.43
N VAL A 120 8.62 -5.68 -3.13
CA VAL A 120 8.08 -6.73 -4.00
C VAL A 120 6.96 -7.48 -3.27
N ILE A 121 5.80 -7.53 -3.91
CA ILE A 121 4.61 -8.23 -3.42
C ILE A 121 3.91 -8.98 -4.55
N GLY A 122 3.08 -9.97 -4.21
CA GLY A 122 2.27 -10.71 -5.16
C GLY A 122 2.82 -12.10 -5.46
N ILE A 123 2.14 -12.79 -6.39
CA ILE A 123 2.45 -14.16 -6.79
C ILE A 123 2.62 -14.18 -8.31
N ASP A 124 1.55 -13.87 -9.03
CA ASP A 124 1.56 -13.66 -10.48
C ASP A 124 0.41 -12.69 -10.85
N PRO A 125 0.70 -11.45 -11.27
CA PRO A 125 2.04 -10.90 -11.43
C PRO A 125 2.70 -10.53 -10.08
N LEU A 126 4.02 -10.44 -10.09
CA LEU A 126 4.80 -9.74 -9.07
C LEU A 126 4.73 -8.25 -9.30
N TRP A 127 4.46 -7.49 -8.25
CA TRP A 127 4.51 -6.03 -8.27
C TRP A 127 5.80 -5.55 -7.66
N VAL A 128 6.56 -4.75 -8.39
CA VAL A 128 7.79 -4.12 -7.95
C VAL A 128 7.56 -2.62 -7.84
N PHE A 129 7.56 -2.12 -6.61
CA PHE A 129 7.41 -0.71 -6.28
C PHE A 129 8.73 -0.12 -5.82
N ARG A 130 8.96 1.16 -6.08
CA ARG A 130 9.86 1.94 -5.23
C ARG A 130 9.18 2.17 -3.87
N GLN A 131 9.96 2.21 -2.80
CA GLN A 131 9.42 2.32 -1.43
C GLN A 131 8.49 3.52 -1.26
N GLU A 132 8.84 4.66 -1.84
CA GLU A 132 8.06 5.90 -1.75
C GLU A 132 6.68 5.74 -2.41
N ASP A 133 6.62 5.00 -3.53
CA ASP A 133 5.38 4.72 -4.24
C ASP A 133 4.51 3.69 -3.50
N TYR A 134 5.14 2.70 -2.88
CA TYR A 134 4.45 1.73 -2.03
C TYR A 134 3.82 2.41 -0.81
N GLU A 135 4.58 3.28 -0.14
CA GLU A 135 4.11 4.04 1.01
C GLU A 135 2.88 4.89 0.66
N LEU A 136 2.93 5.65 -0.44
CA LEU A 136 1.82 6.49 -0.88
C LEU A 136 0.52 5.68 -1.08
N ILE A 137 0.61 4.49 -1.67
CA ILE A 137 -0.56 3.63 -1.93
C ILE A 137 -1.03 2.94 -0.64
N SER A 138 -0.11 2.50 0.22
CA SER A 138 -0.42 1.81 1.48
C SER A 138 -1.17 2.72 2.46
N GLN A 139 -0.82 4.01 2.49
CA GLN A 139 -1.48 5.03 3.29
C GLN A 139 -2.93 5.27 2.86
N TRP A 140 -3.26 5.01 1.59
CA TRP A 140 -4.61 5.20 1.05
C TRP A 140 -5.48 3.94 1.17
N ALA A 141 -4.86 2.76 1.28
CA ALA A 141 -5.55 1.48 1.42
C ALA A 141 -6.14 1.26 2.84
N CYS A 142 -5.63 1.97 3.84
CA CYS A 142 -6.29 2.08 5.14
C CYS A 142 -7.15 3.33 5.12
N GLY A 143 -8.47 3.16 5.01
CA GLY A 143 -9.41 4.25 5.29
C GLY A 143 -8.99 4.89 6.60
N LYS A 144 -8.74 6.19 6.60
CA LYS A 144 -8.41 6.91 7.85
C LYS A 144 -9.44 6.48 8.90
N PRO A 145 -9.05 5.98 10.09
CA PRO A 145 -10.00 6.00 11.18
C PRO A 145 -10.45 7.46 11.29
N GLU A 146 -11.76 7.63 11.31
CA GLU A 146 -12.47 8.89 11.37
C GLU A 146 -12.16 9.58 12.70
N GLU A 147 -10.92 10.05 12.86
CA GLU A 147 -10.50 10.87 14.00
C GLU A 147 -10.73 12.34 13.65
N GLU A 148 -12.01 12.65 13.36
CA GLU A 148 -12.55 14.00 13.49
C GLU A 148 -14.05 13.92 13.87
N ALA A 149 -14.35 13.09 14.88
CA ALA A 149 -15.62 13.10 15.58
C ALA A 149 -15.41 13.40 17.07
N ALA A 150 -14.69 14.49 17.37
CA ALA A 150 -14.66 15.07 18.71
C ALA A 150 -14.25 16.56 18.64
N GLY A 151 -15.15 17.40 18.12
CA GLY A 151 -15.00 18.85 18.27
C GLY A 151 -16.04 19.65 17.51
N ALA A 152 -16.97 20.26 18.25
CA ALA A 152 -17.90 21.32 17.84
C ALA A 152 -19.26 20.90 17.25
N VAL A 153 -20.17 20.53 18.16
CA VAL A 153 -21.59 20.85 17.99
C VAL A 153 -21.74 22.36 18.16
N ALA A 154 -21.80 23.10 17.04
CA ALA A 154 -22.38 24.44 17.00
C ALA A 154 -23.75 24.31 16.35
N GLU A 155 -24.76 24.24 17.22
CA GLU A 155 -26.19 24.31 16.90
C GLU A 155 -26.49 25.60 16.13
N ASN A 156 -26.96 25.48 14.89
CA ASN A 156 -27.62 26.58 14.17
C ASN A 156 -29.12 26.25 14.02
N PRO A 157 -30.01 27.24 14.24
CA PRO A 157 -31.46 27.04 14.30
C PRO A 157 -32.12 26.76 12.93
N PRO A 158 -33.39 26.27 12.91
CA PRO A 158 -34.00 25.58 11.77
C PRO A 158 -34.37 26.48 10.57
N PRO A 159 -34.59 25.89 9.38
CA PRO A 159 -34.89 26.62 8.15
C PRO A 159 -36.38 26.97 8.09
N GLY A 160 -36.67 28.26 8.09
CA GLY A 160 -38.02 28.77 7.90
C GLY A 160 -38.01 30.29 7.79
N GLU A 161 -37.61 30.81 6.62
CA GLU A 161 -38.25 31.94 5.94
C GLU A 161 -37.47 32.20 4.64
N GLN A 162 -38.05 31.87 3.48
CA GLN A 162 -37.61 32.44 2.21
C GLN A 162 -38.40 33.72 1.97
N PRO A 163 -37.75 34.87 1.71
CA PRO A 163 -38.31 35.89 0.85
C PRO A 163 -37.58 35.89 -0.50
N ALA A 164 -38.40 35.94 -1.54
CA ALA A 164 -38.00 36.02 -2.93
C ALA A 164 -37.11 37.23 -3.23
N ALA A 165 -36.13 37.05 -4.12
CA ALA A 165 -35.75 38.05 -5.11
C ALA A 165 -34.94 37.40 -6.23
N GLN A 166 -35.32 37.78 -7.44
CA GLN A 166 -34.80 37.35 -8.74
C GLN A 166 -33.42 37.96 -9.03
N VAL A 167 -32.77 37.48 -10.11
CA VAL A 167 -32.35 38.28 -11.29
C VAL A 167 -30.99 37.82 -11.88
N GLU A 168 -31.06 37.59 -13.21
CA GLU A 168 -30.06 37.63 -14.28
C GLU A 168 -28.91 36.61 -14.38
N GLN A 169 -29.04 35.81 -15.45
CA GLN A 169 -27.96 35.21 -16.22
C GLN A 169 -27.35 36.26 -17.18
N PRO A 170 -26.03 36.34 -17.34
CA PRO A 170 -25.39 36.69 -18.61
C PRO A 170 -24.94 35.39 -19.29
N GLY A 171 -25.25 35.10 -20.55
CA GLY A 171 -25.10 35.95 -21.71
C GLY A 171 -24.05 35.30 -22.61
N VAL A 172 -24.48 34.35 -23.45
CA VAL A 172 -23.65 33.70 -24.47
C VAL A 172 -23.42 34.70 -25.60
N ALA A 173 -22.17 35.14 -25.78
CA ALA A 173 -21.76 35.96 -26.91
C ALA A 173 -21.24 35.07 -28.04
N GLU A 174 -22.05 35.03 -29.09
CA GLU A 174 -21.76 34.67 -30.47
C GLU A 174 -20.68 35.60 -31.04
N GLU A 175 -19.59 35.05 -31.59
CA GLU A 175 -18.63 35.81 -32.41
C GLU A 175 -18.61 35.22 -33.82
N THR A 176 -19.18 35.99 -34.76
CA THR A 176 -19.24 35.72 -36.19
C THR A 176 -18.35 36.71 -36.96
N GLY A 177 -17.50 36.18 -37.84
CA GLY A 177 -17.10 36.81 -39.12
C GLY A 177 -15.60 37.11 -39.32
N PRO A 178 -15.14 37.45 -40.55
CA PRO A 178 -15.82 37.44 -41.86
C PRO A 178 -15.03 36.74 -43.00
N ARG A 179 -15.65 36.75 -44.19
CA ARG A 179 -15.18 36.31 -45.53
C ARG A 179 -14.05 37.17 -46.13
N GLN A 180 -13.15 36.51 -46.87
CA GLN A 180 -12.44 36.96 -48.10
C GLN A 180 -12.28 35.65 -48.93
N ILE A 181 -12.76 35.40 -50.16
CA ILE A 181 -12.67 36.07 -51.47
C ILE A 181 -11.26 36.51 -51.83
N GLU A 182 -10.50 35.61 -52.47
CA GLU A 182 -9.90 35.78 -53.81
C GLU A 182 -9.69 34.40 -54.46
#